data_AF-A0AAN8E4Z9-F1
#
_entry.id   AF-A0AAN8E4Z9-F1
#
_cell.length_a   1.000
_cell.length_b   1.000
_cell.length_c   1.000
_cell.angle_alpha   90.00
_cell.angle_beta   90.00
_cell.angle_gamma   90.00
#
_symmetry.space_group_name_H-M   'P 1'
#
loop_
_entity.id
_entity.type
_entity.pdbx_description
1 polymer ?
#
loop_
_entity_poly.entity_id
_entity_poly.type
_entity_poly.pdbx_seq_one_letter_code
_entity_poly.pdbx_strand_id
1 'polypeptide(L)'
;MALIMAFCTLIVNVLCLPLHLIKALGMYEIYKRVFPICWYRCSIIYNNNMHNKKKELFRSRPEFNRHGKQLTIWRSAVELAHIFSFIHPDASVNNIPKTLQETRRMLRPGGGFFFMEHVDAEPSTWTYFFQHVLQPPWYYFGDGCEIIRDTWTPLEATGFSDLKLKHVEAPLMFLIKPHIIGYAVK
;
A
#
# COMPACT_ATOMS: atom_id res chain seq x y z
N MET A 1 18.16 -18.95 -1.83
CA MET A 1 17.43 -17.88 -1.10
C MET A 1 16.09 -18.35 -0.56
N ALA A 2 15.20 -18.95 -1.37
CA ALA A 2 13.85 -19.35 -0.91
C ALA A 2 13.81 -20.25 0.34
N LEU A 3 14.67 -21.28 0.43
CA LEU A 3 14.73 -22.17 1.60
C LEU A 3 15.15 -21.44 2.89
N ILE A 4 16.15 -20.57 2.79
CA ILE A 4 16.66 -19.76 3.91
C ILE A 4 15.57 -18.80 4.35
N MET A 5 14.90 -18.15 3.40
CA MET A 5 13.78 -17.24 3.66
C MET A 5 12.63 -17.97 4.36
N ALA A 6 12.21 -19.13 3.87
CA ALA A 6 11.17 -19.94 4.49
C ALA A 6 11.53 -20.35 5.93
N PHE A 7 12.78 -20.75 6.16
CA PHE A 7 13.27 -21.07 7.49
C PHE A 7 13.27 -19.85 8.43
N CYS A 8 13.76 -18.69 7.97
CA CYS A 8 13.73 -17.45 8.73
C CYS A 8 12.29 -16.98 9.02
N THR A 9 11.39 -17.03 8.04
CA THR A 9 9.98 -16.71 8.22
C THR A 9 9.32 -17.64 9.23
N LEU A 10 9.66 -18.94 9.22
CA LEU A 10 9.17 -19.90 10.22
C LEU A 10 9.63 -19.51 11.63
N ILE A 11 10.92 -19.19 11.80
CA ILE A 11 11.45 -18.74 13.10
C ILE A 11 10.71 -17.48 13.57
N VAL A 12 10.55 -16.49 12.69
CA VAL A 12 9.85 -15.24 13.03
C VAL A 12 8.38 -15.50 13.37
N ASN A 13 7.70 -16.40 12.66
CA ASN A 13 6.33 -16.80 12.99
C ASN A 13 6.24 -17.45 14.38
N VAL A 14 7.17 -18.35 14.71
CA VAL A 14 7.23 -18.97 16.05
C VAL A 14 7.47 -17.91 17.13
N LEU A 15 8.36 -16.95 16.88
CA LEU A 15 8.58 -15.81 17.79
C LEU A 15 7.36 -14.89 17.91
N CYS A 16 6.51 -14.83 16.87
CA CYS A 16 5.27 -14.05 16.89
C CYS A 16 4.10 -14.78 17.57
N LEU A 17 4.22 -16.05 17.98
CA LEU A 17 3.13 -16.79 18.64
C LEU A 17 2.50 -16.06 19.84
N PRO A 18 3.26 -15.35 20.70
CA PRO A 18 2.66 -14.52 21.75
C PRO A 18 1.75 -13.42 21.19
N LEU A 19 2.09 -12.81 20.05
CA LEU A 19 1.25 -11.81 19.38
C LEU A 19 -0.03 -12.43 18.80
N HIS A 20 0.06 -13.64 18.24
CA HIS A 20 -1.13 -14.41 17.82
C HIS A 20 -2.07 -14.64 19.01
N LEU A 21 -1.51 -15.03 20.16
CA LEU A 21 -2.28 -15.28 21.38
C LEU A 21 -2.92 -13.99 21.91
N ILE A 22 -2.17 -12.88 21.98
CA ILE A 22 -2.68 -11.56 22.40
C ILE A 22 -3.83 -11.08 21.51
N LYS A 23 -3.73 -11.29 20.19
CA LYS A 23 -4.80 -10.99 19.24
C LYS A 23 -6.02 -11.88 19.47
N ALA A 24 -5.82 -13.19 19.67
CA ALA A 24 -6.91 -14.14 19.93
C ALA A 24 -7.63 -13.88 21.27
N LEU A 25 -6.91 -13.42 22.29
CA LEU A 25 -7.46 -13.07 23.61
C LEU A 25 -8.12 -11.68 23.65
N GLY A 26 -8.14 -10.94 22.55
CA GLY A 26 -8.72 -9.59 22.49
C GLY A 26 -7.92 -8.50 23.22
N MET A 27 -6.73 -8.83 23.74
CA MET A 27 -5.86 -7.87 24.43
C MET A 27 -5.16 -6.88 23.48
N TYR A 28 -5.24 -7.13 22.17
CA TYR A 28 -4.75 -6.26 21.10
C TYR A 28 -5.44 -4.89 21.05
N GLU A 29 -6.59 -4.72 21.71
CA GLU A 29 -7.32 -3.44 21.78
C GLU A 29 -6.55 -2.34 22.53
N ILE A 30 -5.68 -2.69 23.48
CA ILE A 30 -4.82 -1.71 24.17
C ILE A 30 -3.77 -1.16 23.20
N TYR A 31 -3.17 -2.03 22.38
CA TYR A 31 -2.22 -1.64 21.36
C TYR A 31 -2.86 -0.68 20.33
N LYS A 32 -4.09 -0.97 19.88
CA LYS A 32 -4.84 -0.09 18.97
C LYS A 32 -5.08 1.32 19.52
N ARG A 33 -5.03 1.53 20.83
CA ARG A 33 -5.13 2.89 21.42
C ARG A 33 -3.83 3.69 21.29
N VAL A 34 -2.69 3.02 21.36
CA VAL A 34 -1.36 3.65 21.32
C VAL A 34 -0.84 3.78 19.88
N PHE A 35 -1.15 2.79 19.04
CA PHE A 35 -0.74 2.71 17.64
C PHE A 35 -1.01 4.00 16.82
N PRO A 36 -2.21 4.63 16.89
CA PRO A 36 -2.51 5.87 16.18
C PRO A 36 -1.49 6.99 16.41
N ILE A 37 -0.98 7.13 17.64
CA ILE A 37 -0.06 8.23 17.99
C ILE A 37 1.29 8.04 17.28
N CYS A 38 1.82 6.83 17.32
CA CYS A 38 3.06 6.48 16.63
C CYS A 38 2.89 6.58 15.11
N TRP A 39 1.78 6.02 14.60
CA TRP A 39 1.49 5.99 13.16
C TRP A 39 1.28 7.39 12.58
N TYR A 40 0.71 8.32 13.35
CA TYR A 40 0.48 9.70 12.91
C TYR A 40 1.79 10.43 12.66
N ARG A 41 2.80 10.19 13.51
CA ARG A 41 4.15 10.75 13.28
C ARG A 41 4.78 10.14 12.03
N CYS A 42 4.67 8.83 11.85
CA CYS A 42 5.15 8.16 10.64
C CYS A 42 4.45 8.68 9.38
N SER A 43 3.15 8.97 9.43
CA SER A 43 2.39 9.49 8.29
C SER A 43 2.77 10.93 7.93
N ILE A 44 3.08 11.78 8.91
CA ILE A 44 3.63 13.12 8.64
C ILE A 44 4.98 13.01 7.92
N ILE A 45 5.89 12.17 8.42
CA ILE A 45 7.21 11.95 7.82
C ILE A 45 7.04 11.41 6.39
N TYR A 46 6.16 10.43 6.20
CA TYR A 46 5.83 9.88 4.90
C TYR A 46 5.35 10.97 3.93
N ASN A 47 4.37 11.76 4.34
CA ASN A 47 3.80 12.82 3.51
C ASN A 47 4.83 13.89 3.12
N ASN A 48 5.72 14.26 4.05
CA ASN A 48 6.81 15.20 3.77
C ASN A 48 7.80 14.61 2.75
N ASN A 49 8.19 13.35 2.94
CA ASN A 49 9.14 12.64 2.07
C ASN A 49 8.58 12.38 0.66
N MET A 50 7.27 12.15 0.56
CA MET A 50 6.59 11.88 -0.71
C MET A 50 6.03 13.15 -1.37
N HIS A 51 6.18 14.32 -0.75
CA HIS A 51 5.62 15.59 -1.24
C HIS A 51 6.02 15.90 -2.68
N ASN A 52 7.30 15.78 -3.01
CA ASN A 52 7.80 16.08 -4.36
C ASN A 52 7.27 15.10 -5.40
N LYS A 53 7.25 13.80 -5.09
CA LYS A 53 6.70 12.76 -5.96
C LYS A 53 5.21 12.92 -6.19
N LYS A 54 4.46 13.30 -5.15
CA LYS A 54 3.04 13.63 -5.24
C LYS A 54 2.81 14.85 -6.12
N LYS A 55 3.65 15.88 -5.97
CA LYS A 55 3.62 17.08 -6.80
C LYS A 55 3.91 16.75 -8.27
N GLU A 56 4.89 15.91 -8.56
CA GLU A 56 5.19 15.42 -9.91
C GLU A 56 4.05 14.60 -10.50
N LEU A 57 3.48 13.66 -9.75
CA LEU A 57 2.32 12.87 -10.16
C LEU A 57 1.16 13.79 -10.58
N PHE A 58 0.84 14.79 -9.76
CA PHE A 58 -0.20 15.75 -10.09
C PHE A 58 0.21 16.79 -11.14
N ARG A 59 1.50 17.00 -11.40
CA ARG A 59 1.98 17.83 -12.52
C ARG A 59 1.86 17.13 -13.87
N SER A 60 1.83 15.80 -13.93
CA SER A 60 1.54 15.04 -15.16
C SER A 60 0.06 15.15 -15.61
N ARG A 61 -0.80 15.84 -14.86
CA ARG A 61 -2.22 16.12 -15.22
C ARG A 61 -2.46 16.67 -16.65
N PRO A 62 -1.60 17.50 -17.25
CA PRO A 62 -1.81 17.97 -18.62
C PRO A 62 -1.71 16.84 -19.66
N GLU A 63 -0.92 15.79 -19.40
CA GLU A 63 -0.89 14.59 -20.26
C GLU A 63 -2.24 13.88 -20.26
N PHE A 64 -2.93 13.88 -19.11
CA PHE A 64 -4.31 13.37 -18.98
C PHE A 64 -5.31 14.24 -19.75
N ASN A 65 -5.15 15.57 -19.67
CA ASN A 65 -6.08 16.52 -20.28
C ASN A 65 -6.03 16.55 -21.82
N ARG A 66 -5.04 15.90 -22.46
CA ARG A 66 -5.00 15.71 -23.93
C ARG A 66 -6.24 15.01 -24.50
N HIS A 67 -6.99 14.29 -23.67
CA HIS A 67 -8.25 13.64 -24.07
C HIS A 67 -9.49 14.54 -23.96
N GLY A 68 -9.37 15.83 -23.64
CA GLY A 68 -10.47 16.81 -23.68
C GLY A 68 -11.58 16.60 -22.65
N LYS A 69 -11.37 15.78 -21.61
CA LYS A 69 -12.39 15.41 -20.63
C LYS A 69 -12.12 16.03 -19.26
N GLN A 70 -13.17 16.60 -18.67
CA GLN A 70 -13.13 17.24 -17.36
C GLN A 70 -12.76 16.22 -16.26
N LEU A 71 -11.59 16.40 -15.64
CA LEU A 71 -11.10 15.58 -14.52
C LEU A 71 -12.06 15.66 -13.33
N THR A 72 -12.86 14.62 -13.12
CA THR A 72 -13.39 14.34 -11.78
C THR A 72 -12.30 13.54 -11.06
N ILE A 73 -11.45 14.24 -10.32
CA ILE A 73 -10.38 13.61 -9.54
C ILE A 73 -11.06 12.83 -8.41
N TRP A 74 -11.17 11.52 -8.58
CA TRP A 74 -11.47 10.64 -7.46
C TRP A 74 -10.13 10.33 -6.79
N ARG A 75 -9.80 11.08 -5.74
CA ARG A 75 -8.73 10.70 -4.82
C ARG A 75 -9.24 9.49 -4.06
N SER A 76 -8.91 8.28 -4.48
CA SER A 76 -9.19 7.10 -3.66
C SER A 76 -7.97 6.25 -3.37
N ALA A 77 -7.96 5.86 -2.10
CA ALA A 77 -7.69 4.52 -1.61
C ALA A 77 -6.26 4.01 -1.44
N VAL A 78 -5.19 4.71 -1.86
CA VAL A 78 -3.84 4.13 -1.66
C VAL A 78 -2.85 4.98 -0.87
N GLU A 79 -3.04 6.31 -0.82
CA GLU A 79 -2.53 7.10 0.31
C GLU A 79 -3.37 6.92 1.58
N LEU A 80 -4.59 6.38 1.43
CA LEU A 80 -5.51 6.17 2.54
C LEU A 80 -5.18 4.92 3.37
N ALA A 81 -4.24 4.04 3.01
CA ALA A 81 -3.76 3.06 4.00
C ALA A 81 -3.23 3.75 5.27
N HIS A 82 -2.75 4.99 5.17
CA HIS A 82 -2.32 5.79 6.32
C HIS A 82 -3.42 6.58 7.03
N ILE A 83 -4.65 6.70 6.50
CA ILE A 83 -5.75 7.47 7.12
C ILE A 83 -7.00 6.59 7.36
N PHE A 84 -7.29 5.61 6.50
CA PHE A 84 -8.35 4.64 6.69
C PHE A 84 -8.05 3.64 7.81
N SER A 85 -6.79 3.23 8.03
CA SER A 85 -6.42 2.47 9.24
C SER A 85 -6.70 3.24 10.54
N PHE A 86 -6.82 4.57 10.50
CA PHE A 86 -7.20 5.34 11.69
C PHE A 86 -8.71 5.38 11.96
N ILE A 87 -9.55 5.20 10.94
CA ILE A 87 -11.00 5.35 11.06
C ILE A 87 -11.70 3.99 11.08
N HIS A 88 -11.09 2.97 10.48
CA HIS A 88 -11.53 1.58 10.53
C HIS A 88 -10.33 0.64 10.72
N PRO A 89 -10.18 -0.02 11.89
CA PRO A 89 -9.10 -0.99 12.16
C PRO A 89 -9.17 -2.26 11.30
N ASP A 90 -10.18 -2.37 10.42
CA ASP A 90 -10.37 -3.48 9.47
C ASP A 90 -10.18 -3.03 8.00
N ALA A 91 -9.71 -1.81 7.75
CA ALA A 91 -9.60 -1.23 6.41
C ALA A 91 -8.32 -1.63 5.64
N SER A 92 -7.73 -2.78 5.95
CA SER A 92 -6.92 -3.47 4.95
C SER A 92 -7.87 -3.87 3.82
N VAL A 93 -7.59 -3.42 2.59
CA VAL A 93 -8.40 -3.85 1.45
C VAL A 93 -8.19 -5.35 1.29
N ASN A 94 -9.14 -6.14 1.79
CA ASN A 94 -9.06 -7.60 1.80
C ASN A 94 -9.22 -8.20 0.40
N ASN A 95 -9.72 -7.43 -0.56
CA ASN A 95 -9.88 -7.85 -1.95
C ASN A 95 -9.56 -6.70 -2.91
N ILE A 96 -8.29 -6.64 -3.34
CA ILE A 96 -7.78 -5.61 -4.26
C ILE A 96 -8.54 -5.63 -5.59
N PRO A 97 -8.71 -6.79 -6.28
CA PRO A 97 -9.46 -6.82 -7.55
C PRO A 97 -10.87 -6.23 -7.44
N LYS A 98 -11.61 -6.57 -6.38
CA LYS A 98 -12.96 -6.03 -6.15
C LYS A 98 -12.95 -4.53 -5.90
N THR A 99 -12.02 -4.04 -5.10
CA THR A 99 -11.90 -2.59 -4.83
C THR A 99 -11.51 -1.81 -6.08
N LEU A 100 -10.62 -2.34 -6.91
CA LEU A 100 -10.24 -1.71 -8.17
C LEU A 100 -11.40 -1.71 -9.18
N GLN A 101 -12.17 -2.80 -9.23
CA GLN A 101 -13.37 -2.88 -10.05
C GLN A 101 -14.43 -1.85 -9.61
N GLU A 102 -14.68 -1.73 -8.30
CA GLU A 102 -15.58 -0.71 -7.76
C GLU A 102 -15.06 0.71 -8.00
N THR A 103 -13.75 0.92 -7.86
CA THR A 103 -13.11 2.20 -8.21
C THR A 103 -13.37 2.54 -9.67
N ARG A 104 -13.10 1.62 -10.60
CA ARG A 104 -13.42 1.79 -12.03
C ARG A 104 -14.91 2.03 -12.26
N ARG A 105 -15.80 1.36 -11.54
CA ARG A 105 -17.26 1.55 -11.63
C ARG A 105 -17.66 2.98 -11.23
N MET A 106 -17.10 3.51 -10.15
CA MET A 106 -17.40 4.85 -9.61
C MET A 106 -16.83 5.99 -10.46
N LEU A 107 -15.75 5.77 -11.20
CA LEU A 107 -15.23 6.78 -12.13
C LEU A 107 -16.26 7.09 -13.23
N ARG A 108 -16.38 8.36 -13.58
CA ARG A 108 -17.08 8.78 -14.80
C ARG A 108 -16.29 8.29 -16.03
N PRO A 109 -16.91 8.10 -17.20
CA PRO A 109 -16.17 7.80 -18.43
C PRO A 109 -15.09 8.85 -18.69
N GLY A 110 -13.82 8.43 -18.85
CA GLY A 110 -12.67 9.34 -18.93
C GLY A 110 -12.26 9.99 -17.61
N GLY A 111 -12.79 9.53 -16.47
CA GLY A 111 -12.33 9.88 -15.14
C GLY A 111 -11.00 9.19 -14.81
N GLY A 112 -10.17 9.87 -14.03
CA GLY A 112 -8.82 9.41 -13.69
C GLY A 112 -8.70 8.95 -12.25
N PHE A 113 -8.04 7.83 -12.05
CA PHE A 113 -7.63 7.27 -10.77
C PHE A 113 -6.12 7.43 -10.60
N PHE A 114 -5.68 8.16 -9.58
CA PHE A 114 -4.25 8.35 -9.28
C PHE A 114 -3.89 7.53 -8.05
N PHE A 115 -2.78 6.80 -8.11
CA PHE A 115 -2.34 5.92 -7.03
C PHE A 115 -0.85 6.08 -6.73
N MET A 116 -0.52 5.79 -5.48
CA MET A 116 0.83 5.74 -4.93
C MET A 116 0.78 4.72 -3.79
N GLU A 117 1.49 3.59 -3.94
CA GLU A 117 1.46 2.46 -3.01
C GLU A 117 2.85 1.93 -2.76
N HIS A 118 3.12 1.41 -1.56
CA HIS A 118 4.26 0.55 -1.32
C HIS A 118 3.99 -0.85 -1.90
N VAL A 119 5.00 -1.50 -2.46
CA VAL A 119 4.82 -2.81 -3.09
C VAL A 119 5.93 -3.78 -2.68
N ASP A 120 5.73 -5.06 -3.02
CA ASP A 120 6.78 -6.06 -2.91
C ASP A 120 8.03 -5.65 -3.70
N ALA A 121 9.20 -5.92 -3.14
CA ALA A 121 10.47 -5.61 -3.78
C ALA A 121 10.80 -6.61 -4.88
N GLU A 122 11.80 -6.30 -5.69
CA GLU A 122 12.30 -7.23 -6.68
C GLU A 122 12.93 -8.47 -6.00
N PRO A 123 12.62 -9.72 -6.43
CA PRO A 123 13.07 -10.95 -5.78
C PRO A 123 14.59 -11.11 -5.63
N SER A 124 15.37 -10.39 -6.44
CA SER A 124 16.83 -10.37 -6.43
C SER A 124 17.42 -9.51 -5.29
N THR A 125 16.60 -8.76 -4.57
CA THR A 125 17.04 -7.77 -3.57
C THR A 125 16.97 -8.28 -2.13
N TRP A 126 17.82 -7.74 -1.25
CA TRP A 126 17.68 -7.96 0.19
C TRP A 126 16.37 -7.41 0.75
N THR A 127 15.81 -6.37 0.13
CA THR A 127 14.53 -5.80 0.53
C THR A 127 13.44 -6.85 0.47
N TYR A 128 13.38 -7.62 -0.62
CA TYR A 128 12.42 -8.70 -0.81
C TYR A 128 12.53 -9.75 0.31
N PHE A 129 13.76 -10.16 0.63
CA PHE A 129 14.02 -11.11 1.71
C PHE A 129 13.47 -10.60 3.05
N PHE A 130 13.81 -9.37 3.43
CA PHE A 130 13.37 -8.81 4.71
C PHE A 130 11.87 -8.52 4.74
N GLN A 131 11.26 -8.11 3.63
CA GLN A 131 9.80 -7.95 3.53
C GLN A 131 9.09 -9.28 3.84
N HIS A 132 9.54 -10.40 3.23
CA HIS A 132 8.95 -11.73 3.45
C HIS A 132 9.18 -12.30 4.84
N VAL A 133 10.38 -12.08 5.40
CA VAL A 133 10.72 -12.57 6.75
C VAL A 133 10.01 -11.77 7.83
N LEU A 134 9.87 -10.45 7.65
CA LEU A 134 9.26 -9.55 8.63
C LEU A 134 7.77 -9.28 8.38
N GLN A 135 7.18 -9.83 7.32
CA GLN A 135 5.74 -9.71 7.05
C GLN A 135 4.87 -10.14 8.24
N PRO A 136 5.13 -11.26 8.95
CA PRO A 136 4.28 -11.66 10.07
C PRO A 136 4.23 -10.65 11.22
N PRO A 137 5.35 -10.17 11.79
CA PRO A 137 5.29 -9.12 12.80
C PRO A 137 4.74 -7.81 12.22
N TRP A 138 5.05 -7.49 10.95
CA TRP A 138 4.50 -6.31 10.28
C TRP A 138 2.97 -6.34 10.21
N TYR A 139 2.37 -7.50 9.97
CA TYR A 139 0.91 -7.64 9.95
C TYR A 139 0.28 -7.25 11.30
N TYR A 140 0.95 -7.53 12.42
CA TYR A 140 0.51 -7.09 13.75
C TYR A 140 0.80 -5.62 14.02
N PHE A 141 1.99 -5.14 13.65
CA PHE A 141 2.38 -3.76 13.97
C PHE A 141 1.90 -2.72 12.96
N GLY A 142 1.47 -3.15 11.78
CA GLY A 142 0.97 -2.33 10.68
C GLY A 142 -0.54 -2.44 10.51
N ASP A 143 -1.26 -2.88 11.55
CA ASP A 143 -2.72 -2.99 11.57
C ASP A 143 -3.30 -3.76 10.37
N GLY A 144 -2.71 -4.93 10.06
CA GLY A 144 -3.12 -5.77 8.95
C GLY A 144 -2.58 -5.34 7.57
N CYS A 145 -1.64 -4.40 7.54
CA CYS A 145 -0.90 -4.03 6.33
C CYS A 145 0.00 -5.18 5.84
N GLU A 146 0.04 -5.36 4.52
CA GLU A 146 0.95 -6.30 3.85
C GLU A 146 1.98 -5.53 3.03
N ILE A 147 3.26 -5.81 3.25
CA ILE A 147 4.41 -5.21 2.55
C ILE A 147 4.93 -6.08 1.40
N ILE A 148 4.48 -7.34 1.33
CA ILE A 148 4.77 -8.29 0.26
C ILE A 148 3.65 -8.36 -0.80
N ARG A 149 2.74 -7.38 -0.78
CA ARG A 149 1.55 -7.43 -1.64
C ARG A 149 1.87 -6.88 -3.03
N ASP A 150 1.54 -7.66 -4.05
CA ASP A 150 1.51 -7.22 -5.44
C ASP A 150 0.15 -6.54 -5.72
N THR A 151 0.20 -5.24 -6.02
CA THR A 151 -0.98 -4.49 -6.46
C THR A 151 -0.93 -4.05 -7.92
N TRP A 152 0.21 -4.20 -8.59
CA TRP A 152 0.36 -3.82 -10.00
C TRP A 152 -0.34 -4.83 -10.93
N THR A 153 -0.26 -6.13 -10.62
CA THR A 153 -0.91 -7.17 -11.44
C THR A 153 -2.43 -7.03 -11.47
N PRO A 154 -3.14 -6.85 -10.32
CA PRO A 154 -4.57 -6.56 -10.33
C PRO A 154 -4.95 -5.24 -11.04
N LEU A 155 -4.09 -4.21 -10.98
CA LEU A 155 -4.31 -2.94 -11.67
C LEU A 155 -4.34 -3.12 -13.19
N GLU A 156 -3.40 -3.88 -13.74
CA GLU A 156 -3.33 -4.23 -15.15
C GLU A 156 -4.55 -5.06 -15.59
N ALA A 157 -5.00 -5.98 -14.72
CA ALA A 157 -6.16 -6.84 -15.00
C ALA A 157 -7.53 -6.15 -14.89
N THR A 158 -7.62 -4.99 -14.24
CA THR A 158 -8.91 -4.28 -14.00
C THR A 158 -9.55 -3.73 -15.27
N GLY A 159 -8.79 -3.61 -16.36
CA GLY A 159 -9.28 -3.20 -17.68
C GLY A 159 -9.52 -1.69 -17.80
N PHE A 160 -8.68 -0.87 -17.18
CA PHE A 160 -8.62 0.57 -17.45
C PHE A 160 -8.26 0.84 -18.92
N SER A 161 -8.79 1.92 -19.50
CA SER A 161 -8.55 2.26 -20.91
C SER A 161 -7.15 2.82 -21.16
N ASP A 162 -6.54 3.44 -20.17
CA ASP A 162 -5.14 3.87 -20.14
C ASP A 162 -4.60 3.63 -18.73
N LEU A 163 -3.43 3.01 -18.61
CA LEU A 163 -2.76 2.73 -17.35
C LEU A 163 -1.28 3.07 -17.51
N LYS A 164 -0.82 4.05 -16.73
CA LYS A 164 0.60 4.39 -16.61
C LYS A 164 1.04 4.17 -15.19
N LEU A 165 1.96 3.23 -15.00
CA LEU A 165 2.57 2.93 -13.71
C LEU A 165 4.09 2.99 -13.82
N LYS A 166 4.74 3.43 -12.74
CA LYS A 166 6.20 3.41 -12.59
C LYS A 166 6.57 2.88 -11.22
N HIS A 167 7.61 2.07 -11.18
CA HIS A 167 8.26 1.69 -9.94
C HIS A 167 9.20 2.82 -9.49
N VAL A 168 9.14 3.18 -8.22
CA VAL A 168 9.99 4.19 -7.60
C VAL A 168 10.46 3.72 -6.23
N GLU A 169 11.62 4.18 -5.80
CA GLU A 169 12.07 3.96 -4.43
C GLU A 169 11.73 5.17 -3.56
N ALA A 170 10.82 5.01 -2.60
CA ALA A 170 10.50 6.03 -1.62
C ALA A 170 11.67 6.24 -0.63
N PRO A 171 11.99 7.50 -0.25
CA PRO A 171 12.99 7.79 0.78
C PRO A 171 12.38 7.52 2.17
N LEU A 172 12.04 6.26 2.41
CA LEU A 172 11.38 5.75 3.60
C LEU A 172 12.19 4.59 4.20
N MET A 173 11.65 4.01 5.27
CA MET A 173 12.20 2.80 5.88
C MET A 173 12.37 1.69 4.84
N PHE A 174 13.47 0.95 4.95
CA PHE A 174 13.91 -0.05 3.99
C PHE A 174 12.80 -1.02 3.52
N LEU A 175 11.93 -1.47 4.43
CA LEU A 175 10.83 -2.41 4.14
C LEU A 175 9.70 -1.84 3.28
N ILE A 176 9.56 -0.52 3.23
CA ILE A 176 8.55 0.19 2.45
C ILE A 176 9.21 1.09 1.40
N LYS A 177 10.46 0.85 1.04
CA LYS A 177 11.10 1.60 -0.05
C LYS A 177 10.46 1.35 -1.41
N PRO A 178 10.19 0.10 -1.83
CA PRO A 178 9.61 -0.15 -3.15
C PRO A 178 8.20 0.42 -3.21
N HIS A 179 7.92 1.21 -4.23
CA HIS A 179 6.62 1.83 -4.45
C HIS A 179 6.23 1.80 -5.92
N ILE A 180 4.93 1.76 -6.19
CA ILE A 180 4.37 2.11 -7.49
C ILE A 180 3.70 3.47 -7.41
N ILE A 181 3.85 4.26 -8.48
CA ILE A 181 3.18 5.54 -8.65
C ILE A 181 2.61 5.58 -10.06
N GLY A 182 1.37 6.04 -10.20
CA GLY A 182 0.75 6.06 -11.51
C GLY A 182 -0.65 6.62 -11.55
N TYR A 183 -1.26 6.49 -12.72
CA TYR A 183 -2.66 6.77 -12.91
C TYR A 183 -3.31 5.76 -13.87
N ALA A 184 -4.63 5.62 -13.75
CA ALA A 184 -5.46 4.82 -14.62
C ALA A 184 -6.70 5.61 -15.08
N VAL A 185 -7.22 5.33 -16.27
CA VAL A 185 -8.37 6.03 -16.88
C VAL A 185 -9.52 5.05 -17.11
N LYS A 186 -10.76 5.47 -16.81
CA LYS A 186 -11.93 4.65 -17.14
C LYS A 186 -12.21 4.60 -18.63
#